data_AF-A0A3D1TWT0-F1
#
_entry.id   AF-A0A3D1TWT0-F1
#
_cell.length_a   1.000
_cell.length_b   1.000
_cell.length_c   1.000
_cell.angle_alpha   90.00
_cell.angle_beta   90.00
_cell.angle_gamma   90.00
#
_symmetry.space_group_name_H-M   'P 1'
#
loop_
_entity.id
_entity.type
_entity.pdbx_description
1 polymer ?
#
loop_
_entity_poly.entity_id
_entity_poly.type
_entity_poly.pdbx_seq_one_letter_code
_entity_poly.pdbx_strand_id
1 'polypeptide(L)'
;MLNRTYGKRSGASMPESLIGSAPARRGHFVLESGHHSDLWLDLELLFLRPKLIAQSVARLSEMVRALSPDAVCGPLVEGAFVALMVASRLDVEFCYSERLETERAEDDLFPIEYRVPHALREQLRGKRVAIINDVISAGSAVRGTYFDLLACGAEPIALGALLVLGDSAAGFAEEIGIPLVSVGRRLYNLWMVSECPLCAAGTTLEGA
;
A
#
# COMPACT_ATOMS: atom_id res chain seq x y z
N MET A 1 -25.51 39.98 2.66
CA MET A 1 -24.47 40.47 3.58
C MET A 1 -24.26 39.39 4.65
N LEU A 2 -23.00 39.06 4.98
CA LEU A 2 -22.51 38.01 5.91
C LEU A 2 -22.52 36.58 5.32
N ASN A 3 -21.50 36.11 4.58
CA ASN A 3 -20.10 35.78 4.91
C ASN A 3 -19.93 34.54 5.81
N ARG A 4 -19.54 33.39 5.20
CA ARG A 4 -18.75 32.32 5.84
C ARG A 4 -18.08 31.44 4.78
N THR A 5 -17.06 31.97 4.13
CA THR A 5 -16.09 31.19 3.35
C THR A 5 -15.18 30.42 4.31
N TYR A 6 -15.17 29.10 4.16
CA TYR A 6 -14.30 28.18 4.88
C TYR A 6 -12.82 28.53 4.66
N GLY A 7 -12.10 28.62 5.78
CA GLY A 7 -10.69 28.98 5.82
C GLY A 7 -9.80 27.97 5.09
N LYS A 8 -8.86 28.51 4.31
CA LYS A 8 -7.67 27.81 3.82
C LYS A 8 -6.95 27.17 5.01
N ARG A 9 -6.98 25.85 5.13
CA ARG A 9 -6.00 25.12 5.94
C ARG A 9 -4.72 25.04 5.13
N SER A 10 -3.66 25.61 5.70
CA SER A 10 -2.29 25.57 5.23
C SER A 10 -1.86 24.12 4.98
N GLY A 11 -1.80 23.73 3.71
CA GLY A 11 -1.10 22.51 3.30
C GLY A 11 0.37 22.69 3.61
N ALA A 12 0.88 21.98 4.62
CA ALA A 12 2.31 21.83 4.81
C ALA A 12 2.88 21.18 3.55
N SER A 13 3.70 21.92 2.82
CA SER A 13 4.40 21.46 1.63
C SER A 13 5.28 20.26 2.00
N MET A 14 5.00 19.11 1.38
CA MET A 14 5.87 17.94 1.39
C MET A 14 7.26 18.31 0.88
N PRO A 15 8.36 17.80 1.47
CA PRO A 15 9.58 17.68 0.68
C PRO A 15 9.27 16.73 -0.49
N GLU A 16 9.49 17.17 -1.73
CA GLU A 16 9.34 16.42 -2.99
C GLU A 16 10.13 15.10 -3.05
N SER A 17 10.85 14.73 -1.99
CA SER A 17 12.07 13.94 -2.04
C SER A 17 11.92 12.44 -1.79
N LEU A 18 10.71 11.87 -1.77
CA LEU A 18 10.56 10.40 -1.68
C LEU A 18 9.98 9.79 -2.95
N ILE A 19 9.05 10.51 -3.58
CA ILE A 19 8.30 10.05 -4.76
C ILE A 19 8.81 10.76 -6.02
N GLY A 20 9.43 11.94 -5.87
CA GLY A 20 10.26 12.53 -6.94
C GLY A 20 11.62 11.83 -7.12
N SER A 21 11.96 10.86 -6.26
CA SER A 21 13.26 10.18 -6.25
C SER A 21 13.20 8.67 -6.49
N ALA A 22 12.03 8.04 -6.41
CA ALA A 22 11.89 6.66 -6.87
C ALA A 22 12.09 6.66 -8.39
N PRO A 23 13.06 5.92 -8.94
CA PRO A 23 13.23 5.81 -10.38
C PRO A 23 11.90 5.36 -10.98
N ALA A 24 11.47 6.09 -11.99
CA ALA A 24 10.16 5.93 -12.58
C ALA A 24 10.30 5.90 -14.09
N ARG A 25 9.60 4.95 -14.70
CA ARG A 25 9.55 4.78 -16.16
C ARG A 25 8.16 5.10 -16.65
N ARG A 26 8.06 5.78 -17.79
CA ARG A 26 6.79 6.02 -18.50
C ARG A 26 6.74 5.12 -19.72
N GLY A 27 5.60 4.48 -19.93
CA GLY A 27 5.48 3.38 -20.88
C GLY A 27 4.11 2.73 -20.84
N HIS A 28 4.04 1.44 -21.14
CA HIS A 28 2.84 0.63 -20.99
C HIS A 28 3.19 -0.63 -20.21
N PHE A 29 2.77 -0.71 -18.95
CA PHE A 29 3.20 -1.75 -18.02
C PHE A 29 2.02 -2.57 -17.50
N VAL A 30 2.24 -3.86 -17.27
CA VAL A 30 1.35 -4.70 -16.46
C VAL A 30 1.85 -4.69 -15.03
N LEU A 31 1.02 -4.24 -14.11
CA LEU A 31 1.34 -4.23 -12.68
C LEU A 31 1.11 -5.59 -12.05
N GLU A 32 1.61 -5.77 -10.83
CA GLU A 32 1.35 -6.98 -10.05
C GLU A 32 -0.14 -7.27 -9.87
N SER A 33 -1.00 -6.26 -9.87
CA SER A 33 -2.45 -6.42 -9.80
C SER A 33 -3.10 -6.91 -11.11
N GLY A 34 -2.32 -7.18 -12.16
CA GLY A 34 -2.81 -7.49 -13.52
C GLY A 34 -3.37 -6.28 -14.28
N HIS A 35 -3.47 -5.12 -13.63
CA HIS A 35 -3.91 -3.88 -14.26
C HIS A 35 -2.80 -3.26 -15.09
N HIS A 36 -3.17 -2.45 -16.06
CA HIS A 36 -2.23 -1.71 -16.90
C HIS A 36 -2.03 -0.30 -16.35
N SER A 37 -0.81 0.24 -16.52
CA SER A 37 -0.48 1.61 -16.17
C SER A 37 0.50 2.24 -17.17
N ASP A 38 0.53 3.58 -17.20
CA ASP A 38 1.49 4.37 -17.94
C ASP A 38 2.77 4.70 -17.16
N LEU A 39 2.85 4.25 -15.90
CA LEU A 39 3.91 4.57 -14.96
C LEU A 39 4.32 3.32 -14.17
N TRP A 40 5.61 3.00 -14.26
CA TRP A 40 6.29 2.01 -13.44
C TRP A 40 7.18 2.69 -12.41
N LEU A 41 7.19 2.20 -11.18
CA LEU A 41 8.06 2.67 -10.10
C LEU A 41 9.00 1.53 -9.73
N ASP A 42 10.31 1.77 -9.80
CA ASP A 42 11.33 0.80 -9.37
C ASP A 42 11.47 0.86 -7.84
N LEU A 43 10.50 0.25 -7.15
CA LEU A 43 10.35 0.34 -5.69
C LEU A 43 11.53 -0.30 -4.96
N GLU A 44 12.16 -1.32 -5.54
CA GLU A 44 13.35 -2.00 -5.00
C GLU A 44 14.50 -1.00 -4.77
N LEU A 45 14.65 -0.03 -5.68
CA LEU A 45 15.70 0.98 -5.60
C LEU A 45 15.49 1.98 -4.46
N LEU A 46 14.25 2.11 -3.97
CA LEU A 46 13.93 2.93 -2.81
C LEU A 46 14.60 2.40 -1.52
N PHE A 47 14.78 1.08 -1.44
CA PHE A 47 15.31 0.40 -0.25
C PHE A 47 16.82 0.17 -0.30
N LEU A 48 17.48 0.42 -1.44
CA LEU A 48 18.94 0.30 -1.58
C LEU A 48 19.70 1.16 -0.56
N ARG A 49 19.12 2.29 -0.16
CA ARG A 49 19.63 3.14 0.92
C ARG A 49 18.49 3.47 1.90
N PRO A 50 18.29 2.68 2.97
CA PRO A 50 17.17 2.86 3.91
C PRO A 50 17.07 4.26 4.53
N LYS A 51 18.19 4.98 4.62
CA LYS A 51 18.23 6.38 5.08
C LYS A 51 17.38 7.33 4.23
N LEU A 52 17.15 7.01 2.95
CA LEU A 52 16.32 7.82 2.05
C LEU A 52 14.85 7.85 2.49
N ILE A 53 14.32 6.72 2.97
CA ILE A 53 12.94 6.61 3.47
C ILE A 53 12.78 6.93 4.95
N ALA A 54 13.87 7.09 5.70
CA ALA A 54 13.82 7.20 7.17
C ALA A 54 12.91 8.33 7.68
N GLN A 55 12.91 9.50 7.03
CA GLN A 55 12.05 10.63 7.43
C GLN A 55 10.57 10.33 7.14
N SER A 56 10.27 9.70 6.00
CA SER A 56 8.91 9.31 5.63
C SER A 56 8.38 8.21 6.54
N VAL A 57 9.21 7.21 6.85
CA VAL A 57 8.89 6.17 7.83
C VAL A 57 8.64 6.78 9.20
N ALA A 58 9.45 7.76 9.64
CA ALA A 58 9.23 8.44 10.91
C ALA A 58 7.86 9.14 10.94
N ARG A 59 7.50 9.86 9.87
CA ARG A 59 6.20 10.51 9.75
C ARG A 59 5.04 9.50 9.73
N LEU A 60 5.18 8.43 8.96
CA LEU A 60 4.20 7.35 8.92
C LEU A 60 4.01 6.71 10.31
N SER A 61 5.12 6.48 11.03
CA SER A 61 5.09 5.90 12.37
C SER A 61 4.28 6.74 13.35
N GLU A 62 4.38 8.08 13.29
CA GLU A 62 3.56 8.96 14.16
C GLU A 62 2.07 8.88 13.81
N MET A 63 1.73 8.79 12.53
CA MET A 63 0.34 8.62 12.09
C MET A 63 -0.23 7.27 12.56
N VAL A 64 0.58 6.21 12.48
CA VAL A 64 0.19 4.85 12.91
C VAL A 64 0.13 4.75 14.44
N ARG A 65 1.03 5.42 15.18
CA ARG A 65 1.04 5.44 16.65
C ARG A 65 -0.26 5.98 17.21
N ALA A 66 -0.85 6.98 16.58
CA ALA A 66 -2.14 7.56 16.99
C ALA A 66 -3.30 6.54 16.96
N LEU A 67 -3.15 5.42 16.24
CA LEU A 67 -4.16 4.37 16.09
C LEU A 67 -3.99 3.24 17.13
N SER A 68 -2.89 3.25 17.89
CA SER A 68 -2.56 2.28 18.95
C SER A 68 -2.68 0.80 18.49
N PRO A 69 -1.87 0.37 17.49
CA PRO A 69 -1.78 -1.04 17.13
C PRO A 69 -0.99 -1.85 18.16
N ASP A 70 -1.30 -3.14 18.28
CA ASP A 70 -0.50 -4.13 19.01
C ASP A 70 0.58 -4.76 18.11
N ALA A 71 0.33 -4.78 16.80
CA ALA A 71 1.27 -5.28 15.80
C ALA A 71 1.15 -4.51 14.47
N VAL A 72 2.21 -4.58 13.66
CA VAL A 72 2.24 -4.05 12.30
C VAL A 72 2.51 -5.19 11.33
N CYS A 73 1.64 -5.32 10.32
CA CYS A 73 1.78 -6.30 9.25
C CYS A 73 2.15 -5.61 7.94
N GLY A 74 3.15 -6.11 7.23
CA GLY A 74 3.46 -5.64 5.87
C GLY A 74 3.42 -6.77 4.84
N PRO A 75 2.76 -6.58 3.68
CA PRO A 75 2.86 -7.51 2.58
C PRO A 75 4.30 -7.58 2.06
N LEU A 76 4.83 -8.78 1.85
CA LEU A 76 6.11 -8.95 1.17
C LEU A 76 6.00 -8.58 -0.32
N VAL A 77 7.04 -7.98 -0.90
CA VAL A 77 8.38 -7.81 -0.30
C VAL A 77 8.55 -6.44 0.38
N GLU A 78 8.46 -5.35 -0.37
CA GLU A 78 8.84 -3.99 0.03
C GLU A 78 7.95 -3.44 1.16
N GLY A 79 6.66 -3.79 1.15
CA GLY A 79 5.72 -3.43 2.20
C GLY A 79 6.18 -3.90 3.59
N ALA A 80 6.68 -5.13 3.67
CA ALA A 80 7.20 -5.71 4.90
C ALA A 80 8.43 -4.95 5.42
N PHE A 81 9.27 -4.38 4.56
CA PHE A 81 10.41 -3.56 4.99
C PHE A 81 9.95 -2.28 5.67
N VAL A 82 8.96 -1.59 5.09
CA VAL A 82 8.38 -0.39 5.71
C VAL A 82 7.68 -0.74 7.01
N ALA A 83 6.87 -1.80 7.01
CA ALA A 83 6.18 -2.31 8.19
C ALA A 83 7.15 -2.65 9.34
N LEU A 84 8.27 -3.32 9.05
CA LEU A 84 9.29 -3.65 10.04
C LEU A 84 9.92 -2.39 10.65
N MET A 85 10.26 -1.40 9.81
CA MET A 85 10.81 -0.14 10.30
C MET A 85 9.78 0.65 11.14
N VAL A 86 8.50 0.60 10.78
CA VAL A 86 7.42 1.21 11.55
C VAL A 86 7.24 0.48 12.89
N ALA A 87 7.09 -0.86 12.90
CA ALA A 87 6.98 -1.68 14.10
C ALA A 87 8.12 -1.40 15.10
N SER A 88 9.36 -1.38 14.60
CA SER A 88 10.56 -1.09 15.40
C SER A 88 10.51 0.30 16.06
N ARG A 89 9.92 1.30 15.40
CA ARG A 89 9.77 2.65 15.98
C ARG A 89 8.62 2.76 16.98
N LEU A 90 7.57 1.97 16.79
CA LEU A 90 6.44 1.94 17.70
C LEU A 90 6.71 1.11 18.96
N ASP A 91 7.71 0.22 18.92
CA ASP A 91 7.98 -0.79 19.94
C ASP A 91 6.79 -1.77 20.10
N VAL A 92 6.31 -2.24 18.95
CA VAL A 92 5.20 -3.20 18.82
C VAL A 92 5.64 -4.38 17.97
N GLU A 93 4.83 -5.44 17.95
CA GLU A 93 5.17 -6.63 17.19
C GLU A 93 5.13 -6.39 15.67
N PHE A 94 5.88 -7.22 14.96
CA PHE A 94 5.95 -7.22 13.50
C PHE A 94 5.51 -8.58 12.96
N CYS A 95 4.71 -8.57 11.89
CA CYS A 95 4.45 -9.73 11.05
C CYS A 95 4.40 -9.33 9.58
N TYR A 96 4.29 -10.32 8.69
CA TYR A 96 4.20 -10.09 7.25
C TYR A 96 3.28 -11.12 6.60
N SER A 97 2.83 -10.81 5.38
CA SER A 97 2.12 -11.75 4.52
C SER A 97 2.93 -12.06 3.26
N GLU A 98 2.90 -13.30 2.82
CA GLU A 98 3.56 -13.79 1.61
C GLU A 98 2.58 -13.80 0.45
N ARG A 99 3.02 -13.30 -0.70
CA ARG A 99 2.26 -13.41 -1.94
C ARG A 99 2.26 -14.86 -2.41
N LEU A 100 1.08 -15.39 -2.71
CA LEU A 100 0.88 -16.71 -3.28
C LEU A 100 0.23 -16.56 -4.66
N GLU A 101 0.86 -17.14 -5.67
CA GLU A 101 0.22 -17.30 -6.98
C GLU A 101 -0.80 -18.44 -6.87
N THR A 102 -2.06 -18.16 -7.20
CA THR A 102 -3.09 -19.20 -7.29
C THR A 102 -3.15 -19.73 -8.73
N GLU A 103 -3.40 -21.03 -8.87
CA GLU A 103 -3.69 -21.61 -10.19
C GLU A 103 -4.97 -20.94 -10.73
N ARG A 104 -4.86 -20.32 -11.92
CA ARG A 104 -5.97 -19.58 -12.55
C ARG A 104 -7.19 -20.49 -12.72
N ALA A 105 -8.25 -20.26 -11.93
CA ALA A 105 -9.59 -20.60 -12.38
C ALA A 105 -10.02 -19.51 -13.38
N GLU A 106 -10.55 -19.91 -14.54
CA GLU A 106 -10.83 -19.03 -15.69
C GLU A 106 -11.83 -17.89 -15.39
N ASP A 107 -12.48 -17.90 -14.22
CA ASP A 107 -13.48 -16.93 -13.78
C ASP A 107 -13.07 -16.04 -12.58
N ASP A 108 -11.87 -16.21 -11.99
CA ASP A 108 -11.51 -15.47 -10.78
C ASP A 108 -10.81 -14.13 -11.09
N LEU A 109 -11.44 -13.02 -10.68
CA LEU A 109 -10.99 -11.66 -10.97
C LEU A 109 -9.72 -11.26 -10.19
N PHE A 110 -9.23 -12.11 -9.27
CA PHE A 110 -8.05 -11.83 -8.44
C PHE A 110 -7.17 -13.08 -8.22
N PRO A 111 -6.19 -13.38 -9.11
CA PRO A 111 -5.36 -14.59 -9.03
C PRO A 111 -4.22 -14.50 -8.00
N ILE A 112 -4.35 -13.65 -6.99
CA ILE A 112 -3.26 -13.35 -6.04
C ILE A 112 -3.79 -13.33 -4.63
N GLU A 113 -3.31 -14.28 -3.84
CA GLU A 113 -3.56 -14.34 -2.41
C GLU A 113 -2.35 -13.80 -1.63
N TYR A 114 -2.61 -13.34 -0.42
CA TYR A 114 -1.57 -12.97 0.54
C TYR A 114 -1.82 -13.73 1.83
N ARG A 115 -0.78 -14.39 2.37
CA ARG A 115 -0.93 -15.26 3.53
C ARG A 115 0.14 -15.00 4.58
N VAL A 116 -0.29 -14.74 5.81
CA VAL A 116 0.57 -14.70 6.99
C VAL A 116 1.11 -16.10 7.26
N PRO A 117 2.44 -16.27 7.40
CA PRO A 117 3.05 -17.55 7.70
C PRO A 117 2.44 -18.25 8.91
N HIS A 118 2.22 -19.56 8.80
CA HIS A 118 1.58 -20.37 9.84
C HIS A 118 2.21 -20.18 11.22
N ALA A 119 3.55 -20.05 11.29
CA ALA A 119 4.30 -19.87 12.52
C ALA A 119 3.98 -18.56 13.27
N LEU A 120 3.37 -17.57 12.62
CA LEU A 120 3.04 -16.27 13.22
C LEU A 120 1.55 -16.14 13.59
N ARG A 121 0.68 -17.04 13.12
CA ARG A 121 -0.77 -16.83 13.18
C ARG A 121 -1.32 -16.83 14.60
N GLU A 122 -0.84 -17.72 15.46
CA GLU A 122 -1.35 -17.80 16.84
C GLU A 122 -1.00 -16.56 17.65
N GLN A 123 0.17 -15.97 17.41
CA GLN A 123 0.59 -14.72 18.05
C GLN A 123 -0.30 -13.55 17.66
N LEU A 124 -0.97 -13.58 16.50
CA LEU A 124 -1.78 -12.47 15.99
C LEU A 124 -3.24 -12.51 16.47
N ARG A 125 -3.69 -13.62 17.06
CA ARG A 125 -5.09 -13.77 17.50
C ARG A 125 -5.47 -12.68 18.51
N GLY A 126 -6.54 -11.96 18.21
CA GLY A 126 -7.08 -10.86 19.03
C GLY A 126 -6.24 -9.58 19.02
N LYS A 127 -5.14 -9.51 18.26
CA LYS A 127 -4.30 -8.31 18.17
C LYS A 127 -4.88 -7.29 17.21
N ARG A 128 -4.74 -6.01 17.56
CA ARG A 128 -5.00 -4.87 16.68
C ARG A 128 -3.82 -4.70 15.73
N VAL A 129 -4.03 -4.96 14.44
CA VAL A 129 -2.97 -4.98 13.44
C VAL A 129 -3.11 -3.79 12.48
N ALA A 130 -2.07 -2.95 12.39
CA ALA A 130 -1.98 -1.96 11.32
C ALA A 130 -1.30 -2.59 10.09
N ILE A 131 -1.94 -2.49 8.92
CA ILE A 131 -1.38 -2.99 7.66
C ILE A 131 -0.60 -1.86 7.00
N ILE A 132 0.71 -2.03 6.85
CA ILE A 132 1.62 -1.01 6.32
C ILE A 132 2.27 -1.50 5.04
N ASN A 133 2.17 -0.71 3.97
CA ASN A 133 2.86 -0.94 2.71
C ASN A 133 3.84 0.19 2.39
N ASP A 134 4.66 -0.01 1.37
CA ASP A 134 5.48 1.03 0.78
C ASP A 134 4.63 1.94 -0.13
N VAL A 135 4.01 1.37 -1.18
CA VAL A 135 3.14 2.05 -2.12
C VAL A 135 1.86 1.26 -2.29
N ILE A 136 0.69 1.92 -2.20
CA ILE A 136 -0.60 1.27 -2.46
C ILE A 136 -1.17 1.84 -3.76
N SER A 137 -1.24 1.00 -4.81
CA SER A 137 -1.88 1.31 -6.10
C SER A 137 -3.30 0.73 -6.18
N ALA A 138 -3.49 -0.40 -6.86
CA ALA A 138 -4.76 -1.12 -6.90
C ALA A 138 -5.19 -1.59 -5.50
N GLY A 139 -4.23 -1.81 -4.61
CA GLY A 139 -4.46 -2.24 -3.23
C GLY A 139 -4.66 -3.74 -3.07
N SER A 140 -4.34 -4.57 -4.07
CA SER A 140 -4.44 -6.03 -4.00
C SER A 140 -3.67 -6.60 -2.79
N ALA A 141 -2.43 -6.15 -2.57
CA ALA A 141 -1.60 -6.61 -1.45
C ALA A 141 -2.21 -6.34 -0.07
N VAL A 142 -2.67 -5.11 0.15
CA VAL A 142 -3.28 -4.73 1.44
C VAL A 142 -4.67 -5.36 1.62
N ARG A 143 -5.44 -5.55 0.54
CA ARG A 143 -6.73 -6.26 0.56
C ARG A 143 -6.55 -7.74 0.93
N GLY A 144 -5.64 -8.45 0.25
CA GLY A 144 -5.35 -9.85 0.55
C GLY A 144 -4.85 -10.03 1.98
N THR A 145 -3.95 -9.16 2.43
CA THR A 145 -3.42 -9.16 3.80
C THR A 145 -4.52 -8.89 4.83
N TYR A 146 -5.44 -7.97 4.55
CA TYR A 146 -6.59 -7.69 5.40
C TYR A 146 -7.45 -8.93 5.62
N PHE A 147 -7.84 -9.62 4.54
CA PHE A 147 -8.68 -10.81 4.65
C PHE A 147 -7.97 -11.97 5.33
N ASP A 148 -6.66 -12.18 5.08
CA ASP A 148 -5.94 -13.25 5.75
C ASP A 148 -5.68 -12.97 7.24
N LEU A 149 -5.48 -11.70 7.63
CA LEU A 149 -5.41 -11.31 9.04
C LEU A 149 -6.75 -11.57 9.77
N LEU A 150 -7.89 -11.29 9.13
CA LEU A 150 -9.19 -11.70 9.67
C LEU A 150 -9.26 -13.22 9.85
N ALA A 151 -8.75 -13.99 8.89
CA ALA A 151 -8.68 -15.45 8.98
C ALA A 151 -7.68 -15.95 10.04
N CYS A 152 -6.70 -15.13 10.47
CA CYS A 152 -5.87 -15.42 11.65
C CYS A 152 -6.61 -15.20 12.98
N GLY A 153 -7.78 -14.55 12.95
CA GLY A 153 -8.45 -14.04 14.15
C GLY A 153 -7.82 -12.77 14.71
N ALA A 154 -7.06 -12.03 13.91
CA ALA A 154 -6.58 -10.69 14.24
C ALA A 154 -7.65 -9.63 13.94
N GLU A 155 -7.46 -8.41 14.43
CA GLU A 155 -8.30 -7.25 14.16
C GLU A 155 -7.50 -6.23 13.32
N PRO A 156 -7.64 -6.21 11.98
CA PRO A 156 -7.02 -5.16 11.19
C PRO A 156 -7.68 -3.80 11.48
N ILE A 157 -6.90 -2.82 11.94
CA ILE A 157 -7.44 -1.53 12.41
C ILE A 157 -7.13 -0.34 11.49
N ALA A 158 -6.21 -0.50 10.53
CA ALA A 158 -5.77 0.59 9.68
C ALA A 158 -5.01 0.09 8.44
N LEU A 159 -5.05 0.89 7.38
CA LEU A 159 -4.12 0.80 6.26
C LEU A 159 -3.16 1.99 6.32
N GLY A 160 -1.89 1.77 5.98
CA GLY A 160 -0.89 2.83 5.92
C GLY A 160 0.13 2.64 4.80
N ALA A 161 0.62 3.74 4.22
CA ALA A 161 1.70 3.67 3.24
C ALA A 161 2.58 4.92 3.15
N LEU A 162 3.77 4.78 2.56
CA LEU A 162 4.58 5.94 2.18
C LEU A 162 3.88 6.71 1.05
N LEU A 163 3.29 6.00 0.08
CA LEU A 163 2.53 6.60 -1.02
C LEU A 163 1.22 5.85 -1.29
N VAL A 164 0.14 6.60 -1.51
CA VAL A 164 -1.11 6.07 -2.10
C VAL A 164 -1.29 6.63 -3.50
N LEU A 165 -1.49 5.74 -4.46
CA LEU A 165 -1.70 6.02 -5.88
C LEU A 165 -3.18 5.82 -6.24
N GLY A 166 -3.83 6.87 -6.71
CA GLY A 166 -5.25 6.86 -7.05
C GLY A 166 -6.16 6.75 -5.82
N ASP A 167 -7.36 6.18 -6.04
CA ASP A 167 -8.45 6.18 -5.06
C ASP A 167 -8.89 4.78 -4.60
N SER A 168 -8.42 3.70 -5.25
CA SER A 168 -8.83 2.31 -4.94
C SER A 168 -8.63 1.95 -3.46
N ALA A 169 -7.47 2.32 -2.91
CA ALA A 169 -7.15 2.07 -1.50
C ALA A 169 -8.06 2.82 -0.53
N ALA A 170 -8.43 4.06 -0.88
CA ALA A 170 -9.32 4.88 -0.06
C ALA A 170 -10.75 4.35 -0.09
N GLY A 171 -11.24 3.98 -1.28
CA GLY A 171 -12.55 3.34 -1.43
C GLY A 171 -12.63 2.02 -0.66
N PHE A 172 -11.58 1.20 -0.72
CA PHE A 172 -11.51 -0.01 0.11
C PHE A 172 -11.58 0.32 1.60
N ALA A 173 -10.73 1.23 2.08
CA ALA A 173 -10.66 1.58 3.50
C ALA A 173 -12.02 2.11 4.02
N GLU A 174 -12.74 2.89 3.22
CA GLU A 174 -14.10 3.35 3.50
C GLU A 174 -15.09 2.18 3.56
N GLU A 175 -15.04 1.27 2.58
CA GLU A 175 -15.90 0.08 2.49
C GLU A 175 -15.79 -0.81 3.74
N ILE A 176 -14.57 -1.06 4.22
CA ILE A 176 -14.32 -1.88 5.42
C ILE A 176 -14.31 -1.08 6.72
N GLY A 177 -14.51 0.24 6.66
CA GLY A 177 -14.66 1.10 7.84
C GLY A 177 -13.40 1.32 8.67
N ILE A 178 -12.20 1.30 8.07
CA ILE A 178 -10.93 1.54 8.76
C ILE A 178 -10.17 2.75 8.17
N PRO A 179 -9.37 3.49 8.96
CA PRO A 179 -8.59 4.61 8.45
C PRO A 179 -7.50 4.18 7.45
N LEU A 180 -7.30 5.01 6.42
CA LEU A 180 -6.13 4.98 5.54
C LEU A 180 -5.22 6.18 5.85
N VAL A 181 -4.00 5.92 6.29
CA VAL A 181 -2.96 6.94 6.51
C VAL A 181 -1.90 6.89 5.42
N SER A 182 -1.38 8.04 4.99
CA SER A 182 -0.27 8.07 4.04
C SER A 182 0.60 9.29 4.20
N VAL A 183 1.90 9.14 3.89
CA VAL A 183 2.82 10.28 3.85
C VAL A 183 2.50 11.16 2.63
N GLY A 184 2.23 10.53 1.49
CA GLY A 184 1.85 11.22 0.26
C GLY A 184 0.72 10.51 -0.51
N ARG A 185 0.02 11.29 -1.33
CA ARG A 185 -0.96 10.80 -2.31
C ARG A 185 -0.73 11.42 -3.68
N ARG A 186 -0.94 10.65 -4.74
CA ARG A 186 -0.84 11.08 -6.13
C ARG A 186 -1.94 10.44 -6.98
N LEU A 187 -2.37 11.16 -8.01
CA LEU A 187 -3.17 10.55 -9.07
C LEU A 187 -2.31 9.55 -9.84
N TYR A 188 -2.95 8.49 -10.29
CA TYR A 188 -2.30 7.38 -10.97
C TYR A 188 -3.25 6.83 -12.01
N ASN A 189 -2.72 6.58 -13.20
CA ASN A 189 -3.47 5.96 -14.26
C ASN A 189 -3.38 4.45 -14.09
N LEU A 190 -4.52 3.84 -13.83
CA LEU A 190 -4.67 2.41 -13.62
C LEU A 190 -5.89 1.96 -14.39
N TRP A 191 -5.72 0.97 -15.27
CA TRP A 191 -6.78 0.50 -16.15
C TRP A 191 -6.91 -1.02 -16.07
N MET A 192 -8.14 -1.51 -16.13
CA MET A 192 -8.35 -2.90 -16.53
C MET A 192 -7.88 -3.09 -17.97
N VAL A 193 -7.48 -4.31 -18.33
CA VAL A 193 -7.00 -4.63 -19.70
C VAL A 193 -8.00 -4.19 -20.76
N SER A 194 -9.30 -4.42 -20.52
CA SER A 194 -10.42 -4.06 -21.38
C SER A 194 -10.62 -2.55 -21.56
N GLU A 195 -10.09 -1.74 -20.64
CA GLU A 195 -10.28 -0.28 -20.59
C GLU A 195 -8.97 0.48 -20.86
N CYS A 196 -7.87 -0.22 -21.13
CA CYS A 196 -6.56 0.40 -21.27
C CYS A 196 -6.45 1.19 -22.58
N PRO A 197 -6.25 2.52 -22.52
CA PRO A 197 -6.12 3.35 -23.73
C PRO A 197 -4.83 3.03 -24.51
N LEU A 198 -3.79 2.54 -23.83
CA LEU A 198 -2.53 2.13 -24.47
C LEU A 198 -2.70 0.81 -25.24
N CYS A 199 -3.52 -0.12 -24.74
CA CYS A 199 -3.96 -1.29 -25.51
C CYS A 199 -4.77 -0.88 -26.74
N ALA A 200 -5.75 0.01 -26.57
CA ALA A 200 -6.57 0.50 -27.68
C ALA A 200 -5.74 1.21 -28.76
N ALA A 201 -4.65 1.87 -28.36
CA ALA A 201 -3.68 2.51 -29.26
C ALA A 201 -2.62 1.56 -29.85
N GLY A 202 -2.63 0.27 -29.49
CA GLY A 202 -1.63 -0.71 -29.97
C GLY A 202 -0.21 -0.51 -29.42
N THR A 203 -0.06 0.21 -28.30
CA THR A 203 1.24 0.43 -27.65
C THR A 203 1.74 -0.87 -27.03
N THR A 204 2.98 -1.28 -27.33
CA THR A 204 3.57 -2.53 -26.82
C THR A 204 3.79 -2.49 -25.32
N LEU A 205 3.58 -3.62 -24.63
CA LEU A 205 3.95 -3.76 -23.22
C LEU A 205 5.47 -3.73 -23.04
N GLU A 206 5.92 -2.99 -22.05
CA GLU A 206 7.30 -2.97 -21.60
C GLU A 206 7.53 -3.99 -20.48
N GLY A 207 8.74 -4.55 -20.42
CA GLY A 207 9.18 -5.33 -19.28
C GLY A 207 9.33 -4.46 -18.03
N ALA A 208 8.81 -4.99 -16.92
CA ALA A 208 9.16 -4.55 -15.56
C ALA A 208 10.68 -4.60 -15.39
#